data_AF-A0A6G3DC45-F1
#
_entry.id   AF-A0A6G3DC45-F1
#
_cell.length_a   1.000
_cell.length_b   1.000
_cell.length_c   1.000
_cell.angle_alpha   90.00
_cell.angle_beta   90.00
_cell.angle_gamma   90.00
#
_symmetry.space_group_name_H-M   'P 1'
#
loop_
_entity.id
_entity.type
_entity.pdbx_description
1 polymer ?
#
loop_
_entity_poly.entity_id
_entity_poly.type
_entity_poly.pdbx_seq_one_letter_code
_entity_poly.pdbx_strand_id
1 'polypeptide(L)'
;YDEKDLAGLGGRLERSVARELEDEKFVTAILAEIRHDHQVVLLNYGHPAPLLVHGDGTADFPEPPAYALPLGLAAHGGPGPDPFPVPFRPGDQLLLYTDGVTEARDERGGFYPLAERTHLLKDPDVHRALEALREDLVRHAAGPHHDDAAMLLLRYQGGNGGAPGTPA
;
A
#
# COMPACT_ATOMS: atom_id res chain seq x y z
N TYR A 1 -2.62 12.57 -21.44
CA TYR A 1 -1.16 12.50 -21.57
C TYR A 1 -0.68 11.51 -20.53
N ASP A 2 -0.04 10.43 -20.93
CA ASP A 2 0.57 9.46 -19.99
C ASP A 2 1.77 10.14 -19.30
N GLU A 3 1.93 9.96 -17.99
CA GLU A 3 3.12 10.46 -17.29
C GLU A 3 4.24 9.44 -17.48
N LYS A 4 5.49 9.90 -17.60
CA LYS A 4 6.63 9.03 -17.93
C LYS A 4 7.18 8.27 -16.72
N ASP A 5 6.88 8.74 -15.51
CA ASP A 5 7.38 8.16 -14.26
C ASP A 5 6.41 8.40 -13.10
N LEU A 6 6.61 7.64 -12.01
CA LEU A 6 5.76 7.64 -10.83
C LEU A 6 5.71 9.01 -10.13
N ALA A 7 6.83 9.73 -10.11
CA ALA A 7 6.92 11.05 -9.49
C ALA A 7 6.09 12.10 -10.25
N GLY A 8 6.12 12.06 -11.58
CA GLY A 8 5.28 12.91 -12.42
C GLY A 8 3.79 12.63 -12.18
N LEU A 9 3.41 11.34 -12.05
CA LEU A 9 2.03 10.95 -11.74
C LEU A 9 1.61 11.52 -10.38
N GLY A 10 2.46 11.39 -9.37
CA GLY A 10 2.26 11.99 -8.05
C GLY A 10 2.07 13.51 -8.11
N GLY A 11 2.91 14.20 -8.88
CA GLY A 11 2.77 15.65 -9.10
C GLY A 11 1.47 16.05 -9.81
N ARG A 12 0.93 15.20 -10.70
CA ARG A 12 -0.41 15.42 -11.28
C ARG A 12 -1.51 15.22 -10.27
N LEU A 13 -1.43 14.18 -9.44
CA LEU A 13 -2.39 13.93 -8.37
C LEU A 13 -2.42 15.12 -7.41
N GLU A 14 -1.26 15.63 -6.98
CA GLU A 14 -1.16 16.82 -6.12
C GLU A 14 -1.89 18.01 -6.73
N ARG A 15 -1.64 18.31 -8.01
CA ARG A 15 -2.32 19.42 -8.72
C ARG A 15 -3.81 19.21 -8.91
N SER A 16 -4.27 17.95 -8.94
CA SER A 16 -5.69 17.63 -9.04
C SER A 16 -6.36 17.80 -7.68
N VAL A 17 -5.75 17.23 -6.64
CA VAL A 17 -6.23 17.30 -5.25
C VAL A 17 -6.29 18.75 -4.78
N ALA A 18 -5.25 19.55 -5.03
CA ALA A 18 -5.21 20.96 -4.64
C ALA A 18 -6.25 21.85 -5.35
N ARG A 19 -6.89 21.38 -6.44
CA ARG A 19 -8.00 22.11 -7.10
C ARG A 19 -9.36 21.76 -6.51
N GLU A 20 -9.50 20.53 -6.05
CA GLU A 20 -10.76 19.98 -5.56
C GLU A 20 -10.91 20.18 -4.03
N LEU A 21 -9.79 20.29 -3.32
CA LEU A 21 -9.77 20.50 -1.88
C LEU A 21 -9.64 21.99 -1.53
N GLU A 22 -10.38 22.41 -0.51
CA GLU A 22 -10.19 23.71 0.16
C GLU A 22 -8.89 23.70 0.98
N ASP A 23 -8.35 24.89 1.28
CA ASP A 23 -6.98 25.14 1.79
C ASP A 23 -6.55 24.41 3.09
N GLU A 24 -7.41 23.60 3.73
CA GLU A 24 -7.11 22.84 4.96
C GLU A 24 -7.41 21.33 4.85
N LYS A 25 -7.86 20.84 3.69
CA LYS A 25 -8.16 19.42 3.47
C LYS A 25 -6.98 18.73 2.80
N PHE A 26 -6.73 17.48 3.20
CA PHE A 26 -5.66 16.67 2.67
C PHE A 26 -6.07 15.20 2.53
N VAL A 27 -5.30 14.46 1.74
CA VAL A 27 -5.52 13.02 1.51
C VAL A 27 -4.20 12.28 1.58
N THR A 28 -4.14 11.20 2.37
CA THR A 28 -2.99 10.30 2.34
C THR A 28 -3.06 9.39 1.13
N ALA A 29 -1.92 9.08 0.52
CA ALA A 29 -1.88 8.19 -0.64
C ALA A 29 -0.56 7.43 -0.72
N ILE A 30 -0.61 6.21 -1.22
CA ILE A 30 0.59 5.49 -1.66
C ILE A 30 0.40 5.05 -3.11
N LEU A 31 1.44 5.25 -3.92
CA LEU A 31 1.49 4.74 -5.28
C LEU A 31 2.51 3.62 -5.34
N ALA A 32 2.17 2.54 -6.05
CA ALA A 32 3.04 1.39 -6.26
C ALA A 32 3.18 1.12 -7.76
N GLU A 33 4.42 1.16 -8.25
CA GLU A 33 4.79 0.81 -9.62
C GLU A 33 5.48 -0.57 -9.62
N ILE A 34 4.80 -1.60 -10.11
CA ILE A 34 5.38 -2.95 -10.23
C ILE A 34 6.21 -3.01 -11.51
N ARG A 35 7.51 -3.28 -11.37
CA ARG A 35 8.47 -3.33 -12.48
C ARG A 35 8.86 -4.76 -12.85
N HIS A 36 9.35 -4.90 -14.07
CA HIS A 36 9.76 -6.19 -14.64
C HIS A 36 11.08 -6.71 -14.06
N ASP A 37 11.87 -5.85 -13.41
CA ASP A 37 13.17 -6.16 -12.79
C ASP A 37 13.04 -6.68 -11.34
N HIS A 38 11.87 -7.22 -10.98
CA HIS A 38 11.55 -7.76 -9.65
C HIS A 38 11.64 -6.71 -8.55
N GLN A 39 11.18 -5.49 -8.85
CA GLN A 39 11.05 -4.41 -7.90
C GLN A 39 9.62 -3.86 -7.92
N VAL A 40 9.19 -3.34 -6.78
CA VAL A 40 8.10 -2.38 -6.70
C VAL A 40 8.70 -1.04 -6.29
N VAL A 41 8.38 0.03 -7.02
CA VAL A 41 8.74 1.38 -6.62
C VAL A 41 7.55 2.01 -5.92
N LEU A 42 7.77 2.47 -4.69
CA LEU A 42 6.75 3.06 -3.85
C LEU A 42 6.95 4.58 -3.79
N LEU A 43 5.85 5.30 -3.73
CA LEU A 43 5.82 6.75 -3.52
C LEU A 43 4.73 7.06 -2.48
N ASN A 44 5.13 7.53 -1.30
CA ASN A 44 4.25 7.61 -0.13
C ASN A 44 3.97 9.06 0.30
N TYR A 45 2.72 9.51 0.13
CA TYR A 45 2.17 10.79 0.57
C TYR A 45 1.48 10.62 1.94
N GLY A 46 2.26 10.30 2.98
CA GLY A 46 1.77 10.22 4.36
C GLY A 46 0.81 9.06 4.66
N HIS A 47 0.73 8.06 3.79
CA HIS A 47 -0.08 6.85 3.96
C HIS A 47 0.64 5.81 4.84
N PRO A 48 -0.07 4.90 5.53
CA PRO A 48 0.55 3.80 6.27
C PRO A 48 1.54 3.01 5.41
N ALA A 49 2.64 2.57 6.03
CA ALA A 49 3.62 1.75 5.35
C ALA A 49 2.98 0.42 4.93
N PRO A 50 3.14 -0.01 3.67
CA PRO A 50 2.53 -1.25 3.22
C PRO A 50 3.18 -2.44 3.90
N LEU A 51 2.47 -3.57 3.97
CA LEU A 51 3.03 -4.81 4.48
C LEU A 51 3.53 -5.67 3.31
N LEU A 52 4.83 -5.95 3.28
CA LEU A 52 5.45 -6.86 2.33
C LEU A 52 5.59 -8.23 2.99
N VAL A 53 4.99 -9.26 2.39
CA VAL A 53 5.12 -10.66 2.82
C VAL A 53 5.94 -11.40 1.77
N HIS A 54 7.09 -11.91 2.17
CA HIS A 54 8.01 -12.62 1.28
C HIS A 54 7.55 -14.06 1.05
N GLY A 55 7.96 -14.64 -0.07
CA GLY A 55 7.67 -16.04 -0.40
C GLY A 55 8.21 -17.07 0.61
N ASP A 56 9.17 -16.69 1.47
CA ASP A 56 9.68 -17.51 2.58
C ASP A 56 8.84 -17.38 3.87
N GLY A 57 7.81 -16.54 3.85
CA GLY A 57 6.89 -16.29 4.96
C GLY A 57 7.39 -15.28 5.99
N THR A 58 8.53 -14.63 5.76
CA THR A 58 8.92 -13.41 6.50
C THR A 58 8.11 -12.22 6.01
N ALA A 59 8.05 -11.15 6.82
CA ALA A 59 7.34 -9.94 6.45
C ALA A 59 8.00 -8.70 7.06
N ASP A 60 7.90 -7.58 6.36
CA ASP A 60 8.38 -6.28 6.81
C ASP A 60 7.48 -5.15 6.28
N PHE A 61 7.71 -3.94 6.81
CA PHE A 61 7.02 -2.72 6.41
C PHE A 61 8.02 -1.80 5.71
N PRO A 62 8.03 -1.73 4.37
CA PRO A 62 8.94 -0.86 3.65
C PRO A 62 8.64 0.62 3.94
N GLU A 63 9.64 1.32 4.49
CA GLU A 63 9.52 2.74 4.81
C GLU A 63 10.25 3.62 3.78
N PRO A 64 9.72 4.84 3.51
CA PRO A 64 10.40 5.79 2.65
C PRO A 64 11.69 6.30 3.31
N PRO A 65 12.69 6.75 2.53
CA PRO A 65 13.91 7.35 3.07
C PRO A 65 13.65 8.66 3.84
N ALA A 66 12.56 9.36 3.50
CA ALA A 66 12.04 10.52 4.21
C ALA A 66 10.51 10.55 4.09
N TYR A 67 9.83 10.90 5.18
CA TYR A 67 8.37 11.10 5.14
C TYR A 67 8.03 12.41 4.44
N ALA A 68 7.01 12.36 3.59
CA ALA A 68 6.45 13.52 2.90
C ALA A 68 5.07 13.86 3.45
N LEU A 69 4.63 15.09 3.16
CA LEU A 69 3.28 15.53 3.50
C LEU A 69 2.23 14.80 2.64
N PRO A 70 1.01 14.61 3.18
CA PRO A 70 -0.15 14.18 2.40
C PRO A 70 -0.44 15.09 1.20
N LEU A 71 -1.20 14.54 0.25
CA LEU A 71 -1.63 15.30 -0.93
C LEU A 71 -2.51 16.49 -0.52
N GLY A 72 -2.32 17.63 -1.19
CA GLY A 72 -3.03 18.89 -0.92
C GLY A 72 -2.30 19.82 0.05
N LEU A 73 -1.24 19.34 0.71
CA LEU A 73 -0.44 20.15 1.64
C LEU A 73 0.88 20.64 1.06
N ALA A 74 1.16 20.43 -0.24
CA ALA A 74 2.44 20.86 -0.83
C ALA A 74 2.69 22.38 -0.71
N ALA A 75 1.63 23.20 -0.66
CA ALA A 75 1.72 24.65 -0.44
C ALA A 75 2.32 25.03 0.93
N HIS A 76 2.35 24.11 1.90
CA HIS A 76 2.87 24.31 3.25
C HIS A 76 4.41 24.08 3.34
N GLY A 77 5.09 23.89 2.21
CA GLY A 77 6.55 24.00 2.13
C GLY A 77 7.36 22.72 2.42
N GLY A 78 6.73 21.55 2.35
CA GLY A 78 7.44 20.26 2.44
C GLY A 78 7.96 19.78 1.08
N PRO A 79 9.11 19.08 1.02
CA PRO A 79 9.49 18.34 -0.19
C PRO A 79 8.45 17.25 -0.48
N GLY A 80 8.22 16.97 -1.76
CA GLY A 80 7.41 15.82 -2.18
C GLY A 80 8.11 14.49 -1.82
N PRO A 81 7.39 13.36 -1.86
CA PRO A 81 7.99 12.07 -1.57
C PRO A 81 9.04 11.68 -2.59
N ASP A 82 10.07 10.99 -2.12
CA ASP A 82 11.05 10.32 -2.97
C ASP A 82 10.55 8.93 -3.36
N PRO A 83 10.62 8.53 -4.64
CA PRO A 83 10.33 7.16 -5.03
C PRO A 83 11.41 6.24 -4.46
N PHE A 84 10.99 5.16 -3.80
CA PHE A 84 11.91 4.20 -3.20
C PHE A 84 11.64 2.77 -3.69
N PRO A 85 12.65 2.08 -4.25
CA PRO A 85 12.51 0.72 -4.74
C PRO A 85 12.58 -0.29 -3.60
N VAL A 86 11.74 -1.32 -3.68
CA VAL A 86 11.72 -2.46 -2.75
C VAL A 86 11.78 -3.75 -3.59
N PRO A 87 12.59 -4.75 -3.19
CA PRO A 87 12.56 -6.06 -3.84
C PRO A 87 11.14 -6.65 -3.84
N PHE A 88 10.68 -7.13 -4.99
CA PHE A 88 9.36 -7.74 -5.15
C PHE A 88 9.45 -8.91 -6.13
N ARG A 89 9.64 -10.09 -5.57
CA ARG A 89 9.98 -11.33 -6.28
C ARG A 89 8.76 -12.21 -6.47
N PRO A 90 8.77 -13.12 -7.46
CA PRO A 90 7.67 -14.04 -7.66
C PRO A 90 7.37 -14.83 -6.38
N GLY A 91 6.11 -14.82 -5.96
CA GLY A 91 5.66 -15.38 -4.69
C GLY A 91 5.36 -14.33 -3.62
N ASP A 92 6.04 -13.18 -3.65
CA ASP A 92 5.86 -12.10 -2.67
C ASP A 92 4.47 -11.46 -2.81
N GLN A 93 3.96 -10.96 -1.68
CA GLN A 93 2.69 -10.28 -1.56
C GLN A 93 2.86 -8.89 -0.98
N LEU A 94 2.12 -7.92 -1.51
CA LEU A 94 2.08 -6.54 -1.03
C LEU A 94 0.65 -6.24 -0.57
N LEU A 95 0.49 -5.95 0.72
CA LEU A 95 -0.77 -5.48 1.30
C LEU A 95 -0.71 -3.96 1.47
N LEU A 96 -1.60 -3.27 0.76
CA LEU A 96 -1.91 -1.86 0.96
C LEU A 96 -3.18 -1.75 1.81
N TYR A 97 -3.23 -0.79 2.74
CA TYR A 97 -4.35 -0.66 3.66
C TYR A 97 -4.49 0.77 4.19
N THR A 98 -5.73 1.16 4.54
CA THR A 98 -5.98 2.43 5.24
C THR A 98 -5.72 2.31 6.74
N ASP A 99 -5.48 3.44 7.39
CA ASP A 99 -5.30 3.56 8.84
C ASP A 99 -6.45 2.93 9.63
N GLY A 100 -7.68 2.93 9.13
CA GLY A 100 -8.81 2.21 9.73
C GLY A 100 -8.54 0.73 10.05
N VAL A 101 -7.60 0.06 9.36
CA VAL A 101 -7.14 -1.29 9.72
C VAL A 101 -6.31 -1.28 11.00
N THR A 102 -5.29 -0.43 11.07
CA THR A 102 -4.38 -0.34 12.23
C THR A 102 -5.00 0.36 13.43
N GLU A 103 -5.95 1.26 13.19
CA GLU A 103 -6.66 2.01 14.21
C GLU A 103 -7.87 1.27 14.77
N ALA A 104 -8.28 0.14 14.16
CA ALA A 104 -9.32 -0.72 14.70
C ALA A 104 -8.98 -1.19 16.12
N ARG A 105 -9.97 -1.15 17.02
CA ARG A 105 -9.77 -1.40 18.45
C ARG A 105 -10.61 -2.55 18.98
N ASP A 106 -10.03 -3.31 19.89
CA ASP A 106 -10.78 -4.26 20.70
C ASP A 106 -11.60 -3.57 21.80
N GLU A 107 -12.35 -4.36 22.58
CA GLU A 107 -13.15 -3.87 23.70
C GLU A 107 -12.32 -3.17 24.79
N ARG A 108 -11.01 -3.43 24.84
CA ARG A 108 -10.05 -2.82 25.79
C ARG A 108 -9.36 -1.60 25.21
N GLY A 109 -9.69 -1.21 23.97
CA GLY A 109 -9.10 -0.09 23.25
C GLY A 109 -7.75 -0.40 22.59
N GLY A 110 -7.35 -1.68 22.52
CA GLY A 110 -6.09 -2.11 21.90
C GLY A 110 -6.15 -2.11 20.38
N PHE A 111 -5.16 -1.48 19.74
CA PHE A 111 -5.01 -1.43 18.28
C PHE A 111 -4.85 -2.82 17.66
N TYR A 112 -5.29 -2.97 16.40
CA TYR A 112 -5.15 -4.22 15.66
C TYR A 112 -3.66 -4.53 15.39
N PRO A 113 -3.13 -5.67 15.87
CA PRO A 113 -1.70 -5.97 15.78
C PRO A 113 -1.34 -6.58 14.41
N LEU A 114 -1.47 -5.81 13.33
CA LEU A 114 -1.29 -6.30 11.94
C LEU A 114 0.03 -7.06 11.74
N ALA A 115 1.13 -6.59 12.34
CA ALA A 115 2.44 -7.24 12.26
C ALA A 115 2.45 -8.68 12.82
N GLU A 116 1.60 -8.97 13.80
CA GLU A 116 1.46 -10.31 14.40
C GLU A 116 0.54 -11.23 13.59
N ARG A 117 -0.22 -10.66 12.65
CA ARG A 117 -1.25 -11.34 11.84
C ARG A 117 -0.77 -11.72 10.44
N THR A 118 0.51 -11.51 10.13
CA THR A 118 1.15 -11.85 8.85
C THR A 118 0.98 -13.31 8.43
N HIS A 119 0.82 -14.22 9.40
CA HIS A 119 0.54 -15.63 9.14
C HIS A 119 -0.77 -15.87 8.37
N LEU A 120 -1.76 -14.99 8.49
CA LEU A 120 -3.02 -15.06 7.75
C LEU A 120 -2.86 -14.78 6.25
N LEU A 121 -1.77 -14.10 5.87
CA LEU A 121 -1.49 -13.75 4.48
C LEU A 121 -0.74 -14.84 3.72
N LYS A 122 -0.28 -15.90 4.39
CA LYS A 122 0.54 -16.96 3.79
C LYS A 122 -0.19 -17.86 2.79
N ASP A 123 -1.52 -17.76 2.68
CA ASP A 123 -2.26 -18.53 1.68
C ASP A 123 -1.86 -18.06 0.27
N PRO A 124 -1.45 -18.97 -0.64
CA PRO A 124 -1.17 -18.66 -2.03
C PRO A 124 -2.34 -17.99 -2.78
N ASP A 125 -3.57 -18.28 -2.37
CA ASP A 125 -4.78 -17.65 -2.88
C ASP A 125 -5.01 -16.30 -2.19
N VAL A 126 -4.81 -15.21 -2.93
CA VAL A 126 -4.94 -13.84 -2.43
C VAL A 126 -6.34 -13.53 -1.90
N HIS A 127 -7.40 -14.15 -2.45
CA HIS A 127 -8.75 -13.91 -1.97
C HIS A 127 -8.95 -14.54 -0.61
N ARG A 128 -8.45 -15.77 -0.41
CA ARG A 128 -8.54 -16.46 0.89
C ARG A 128 -7.69 -15.78 1.95
N ALA A 129 -6.46 -15.38 1.61
CA ALA A 129 -5.57 -14.63 2.49
C ALA A 129 -6.20 -13.32 2.97
N LEU A 130 -6.74 -12.52 2.03
CA LEU A 130 -7.36 -11.24 2.35
C LEU A 130 -8.65 -11.41 3.17
N GLU A 131 -9.46 -12.41 2.85
CA GLU A 131 -10.69 -12.71 3.58
C GLU A 131 -10.40 -13.16 5.01
N ALA A 132 -9.39 -14.02 5.22
CA ALA A 132 -8.98 -14.44 6.55
C ALA A 132 -8.51 -13.24 7.41
N LEU A 133 -7.76 -12.31 6.83
CA LEU A 133 -7.34 -11.09 7.51
C LEU A 133 -8.54 -10.18 7.82
N ARG A 134 -9.47 -10.02 6.87
CA ARG A 134 -10.71 -9.24 7.06
C ARG A 134 -11.57 -9.80 8.19
N GLU A 135 -11.78 -11.12 8.23
CA GLU A 135 -12.54 -11.77 9.29
C GLU A 135 -11.85 -11.63 10.66
N ASP A 136 -10.52 -11.70 10.70
CA ASP A 136 -9.76 -11.47 11.93
C ASP A 136 -9.86 -10.02 12.43
N LEU A 137 -9.75 -9.05 11.52
CA LEU A 137 -9.95 -7.63 11.81
C LEU A 137 -11.36 -7.38 12.38
N VAL A 138 -12.41 -7.92 11.75
CA VAL A 138 -13.79 -7.78 12.23
C VAL A 138 -14.00 -8.43 13.59
N ARG A 139 -13.37 -9.58 13.85
CA ARG A 139 -13.42 -10.22 15.17
C ARG A 139 -12.68 -9.43 16.25
N HIS A 140 -11.60 -8.75 15.88
CA HIS A 140 -10.86 -7.87 16.79
C HIS A 140 -11.62 -6.57 17.07
N ALA A 141 -12.23 -5.99 16.04
CA ALA A 141 -13.00 -4.76 16.07
C ALA A 141 -14.37 -4.96 16.76
N ALA A 142 -14.35 -5.12 18.08
CA ALA A 142 -15.53 -5.33 18.93
C ALA A 142 -15.92 -4.08 19.76
N GLY A 143 -15.18 -2.97 19.62
CA GLY A 143 -15.40 -1.73 20.37
C GLY A 143 -16.29 -0.69 19.65
N PRO A 144 -16.74 0.36 20.35
CA PRO A 144 -17.39 1.50 19.70
C PRO A 144 -16.35 2.37 18.98
N HIS A 145 -16.71 2.88 17.80
CA HIS A 145 -15.91 3.73 16.90
C HIS A 145 -14.81 2.98 16.12
N HIS A 146 -15.10 2.69 14.86
CA HIS A 146 -14.12 2.22 13.88
C HIS A 146 -14.16 3.17 12.68
N ASP A 147 -12.99 3.56 12.21
CA ASP A 147 -12.87 4.25 10.95
C ASP A 147 -13.06 3.26 9.79
N ASP A 148 -13.28 3.78 8.59
CA ASP A 148 -13.44 2.96 7.40
C ASP A 148 -12.11 2.25 7.05
N ALA A 149 -12.16 0.92 7.05
CA ALA A 149 -11.02 0.08 6.72
C ALA A 149 -11.11 -0.42 5.27
N ALA A 150 -10.06 -0.16 4.48
CA ALA A 150 -9.89 -0.73 3.15
C ALA A 150 -8.55 -1.46 3.06
N MET A 151 -8.53 -2.57 2.31
CA MET A 151 -7.34 -3.39 2.08
C MET A 151 -7.27 -3.82 0.62
N LEU A 152 -6.05 -3.83 0.06
CA LEU A 152 -5.74 -4.35 -1.26
C LEU A 152 -4.51 -5.26 -1.17
N LEU A 153 -4.70 -6.53 -1.53
CA LEU A 153 -3.62 -7.52 -1.56
C LEU A 153 -3.23 -7.84 -3.00
N LEU A 154 -1.95 -7.67 -3.31
CA LEU A 154 -1.35 -8.05 -4.58
C LEU A 154 -0.38 -9.20 -4.36
N ARG A 155 -0.33 -10.15 -5.28
CA ARG A 155 0.72 -11.19 -5.30
C ARG A 155 1.45 -11.16 -6.62
N TYR A 156 2.77 -11.05 -6.55
CA TYR A 156 3.58 -11.06 -7.75
C TYR A 156 3.80 -12.49 -8.24
N GLN A 157 3.38 -12.78 -9.46
CA GLN A 157 3.56 -14.11 -10.07
C GLN A 157 4.84 -14.22 -10.91
N GLY A 158 5.54 -13.09 -11.13
CA GLY A 158 6.57 -13.00 -12.17
C GLY A 158 5.94 -12.95 -13.56
N GLY A 159 6.35 -12.00 -14.39
CA GLY A 159 5.97 -12.02 -15.80
C GLY A 159 6.61 -13.22 -16.48
N ASN A 160 5.81 -14.22 -16.88
CA ASN A 160 6.27 -15.16 -17.90
C ASN A 160 6.28 -14.34 -19.20
N GLY A 161 7.44 -13.82 -19.58
CA GLY A 161 7.61 -13.13 -20.85
C GLY A 161 7.23 -14.09 -21.97
N GLY A 162 5.99 -14.00 -22.45
CA GLY A 162 5.55 -14.74 -23.62
C GLY A 162 6.48 -14.37 -24.76
N ALA A 163 7.29 -15.32 -25.21
CA ALA A 163 8.04 -15.16 -26.44
C ALA A 163 7.06 -14.75 -27.54
N PRO A 164 7.35 -13.72 -28.37
CA PRO A 164 6.51 -13.43 -29.52
C PRO A 164 6.52 -14.67 -30.41
N GLY A 165 5.35 -15.31 -30.53
CA GLY A 165 5.18 -16.49 -31.38
C GLY A 165 5.61 -16.13 -32.80
N THR A 166 6.58 -16.88 -33.32
CA THR A 166 7.01 -16.80 -34.71
C THR A 166 5.80 -17.04 -35.62
N PRO A 167 5.42 -16.12 -36.51
CA PRO A 167 4.40 -16.43 -37.50
C PRO A 167 4.93 -17.48 -38.48
N ALA A 168 4.08 -18.48 -38.75
CA ALA A 168 4.28 -19.49 -39.79
C ALA A 168 4.08 -18.92 -41.19
#